data_AF-A0A9Q9BIP5-F1
#
_entry.id   AF-A0A9Q9BIP5-F1
#
_cell.length_a   1.000
_cell.length_b   1.000
_cell.length_c   1.000
_cell.angle_alpha   90.00
_cell.angle_beta   90.00
_cell.angle_gamma   90.00
#
_symmetry.space_group_name_H-M   'P 1'
#
loop_
_entity.id
_entity.type
_entity.pdbx_description
1 polymer ?
#
loop_
_entity_poly.entity_id
_entity_poly.type
_entity_poly.pdbx_seq_one_letter_code
_entity_poly.pdbx_strand_id
1 'polypeptide(L)'
;MKKRFFHQFSLVLSLFIAFNLFGQENVDSPLSQKGLSIQGLWENGGRFIEFSKKDEASLDMRIVLKPYYRFVYEKMGNFSTSMETVEDSKSRFYLRIRYPYVKKAVVMPVCIQDDFFFTSFYKKIPYEVKKESADNLFETKDENYEKSLEDKKSPLDGFWVEQGSPDGILLYPNEAPESIDAYFFTGDDYIRFRYWLDDLEYNDKKVVVKGNDGTGLEFPRLLKRGSLVYSCVTNTGSVLRNYETGKYIISSDTNAENTKGLFLSFKSLGAGPGTHAAPDTYPKAQFSVLENLPLYILDEGRVFAMGSPFLIRSQVKDLDAEIEKHNSKRRPPPEPSIPNEDL
;
A
#
# COMPACT_ATOMS: atom_id res chain seq x y z
N MET A 1 -73.00 41.83 8.52
CA MET A 1 -72.84 40.95 9.69
C MET A 1 -71.63 41.42 10.51
N LYS A 2 -71.88 41.93 11.71
CA LYS A 2 -70.89 42.40 12.69
C LYS A 2 -70.92 41.44 13.88
N LYS A 3 -69.75 41.13 14.48
CA LYS A 3 -69.46 41.37 15.92
C LYS A 3 -68.05 40.89 16.29
N ARG A 4 -67.34 41.79 16.99
CA ARG A 4 -66.11 41.60 17.80
C ARG A 4 -66.49 41.13 19.21
N PHE A 5 -65.53 40.61 19.98
CA PHE A 5 -65.18 40.90 21.42
C PHE A 5 -64.25 39.75 21.90
N PHE A 6 -62.93 39.93 22.13
CA PHE A 6 -62.15 40.52 23.26
C PHE A 6 -61.83 39.57 24.45
N HIS A 7 -60.57 39.66 24.91
CA HIS A 7 -59.79 38.92 25.92
C HIS A 7 -60.35 38.78 27.35
N GLN A 8 -59.82 37.81 28.12
CA GLN A 8 -59.02 37.95 29.39
C GLN A 8 -58.18 36.65 29.60
N PHE A 9 -56.83 36.65 29.68
CA PHE A 9 -55.86 37.04 30.75
C PHE A 9 -55.71 36.06 31.93
N SER A 10 -54.46 35.60 32.17
CA SER A 10 -53.74 35.42 33.46
C SER A 10 -52.85 34.14 33.44
N LEU A 11 -51.52 34.21 33.25
CA LEU A 11 -50.43 34.64 34.16
C LEU A 11 -49.97 33.54 35.12
N VAL A 12 -48.84 32.87 34.79
CA VAL A 12 -47.81 32.47 35.76
C VAL A 12 -46.45 32.47 35.05
N LEU A 13 -45.58 33.40 35.48
CA LEU A 13 -44.17 33.54 35.10
C LEU A 13 -43.35 33.45 36.39
N SER A 14 -42.18 32.80 36.30
CA SER A 14 -41.04 32.86 37.25
C SER A 14 -41.21 32.02 38.53
N LEU A 15 -40.20 31.47 39.21
CA LEU A 15 -38.73 31.45 39.13
C LEU A 15 -38.26 30.50 40.27
N PHE A 16 -37.00 30.03 40.23
CA PHE A 16 -36.10 29.53 41.30
C PHE A 16 -35.45 28.21 40.85
N ILE A 17 -34.30 28.22 40.17
CA ILE A 17 -32.92 28.50 40.63
C ILE A 17 -32.49 27.59 41.79
N ALA A 18 -31.75 26.55 41.38
CA ALA A 18 -30.51 25.99 41.95
C ALA A 18 -30.50 25.42 43.37
N PHE A 19 -30.10 24.16 43.52
CA PHE A 19 -28.71 23.77 43.85
C PHE A 19 -28.59 22.22 43.98
N ASN A 20 -27.67 21.67 43.20
CA ASN A 20 -26.69 20.63 43.58
C ASN A 20 -27.02 19.13 43.80
N LEU A 21 -26.19 18.35 43.10
CA LEU A 21 -25.31 17.26 43.57
C LEU A 21 -25.74 15.80 43.37
N PHE A 22 -24.81 15.06 42.74
CA PHE A 22 -24.69 13.62 42.46
C PHE A 22 -25.46 13.09 41.24
N GLY A 23 -24.86 12.41 40.26
CA GLY A 23 -23.48 11.93 40.09
C GLY A 23 -23.33 11.42 38.65
N GLN A 24 -22.11 11.52 38.11
CA GLN A 24 -21.75 11.06 36.77
C GLN A 24 -21.92 9.54 36.63
N GLU A 25 -22.69 9.10 35.64
CA GLU A 25 -22.50 7.79 35.02
C GLU A 25 -22.21 7.98 33.52
N ASN A 26 -21.18 7.26 33.10
CA ASN A 26 -20.55 7.30 31.79
C ASN A 26 -21.56 7.05 30.68
N VAL A 27 -21.65 7.98 29.73
CA VAL A 27 -22.22 7.71 28.40
C VAL A 27 -21.05 7.76 27.43
N ASP A 28 -20.87 6.61 26.79
CA ASP A 28 -19.83 6.30 25.82
C ASP A 28 -19.57 7.45 24.85
N SER A 29 -18.31 7.90 24.82
CA SER A 29 -17.83 8.77 23.75
C SER A 29 -17.95 8.03 22.42
N PRO A 30 -18.55 8.64 21.38
CA PRO A 30 -18.56 8.02 20.07
C PRO A 30 -17.11 7.93 19.57
N LEU A 31 -16.77 6.76 19.02
CA LEU A 31 -15.53 6.49 18.29
C LEU A 31 -15.11 7.75 17.51
N SER A 32 -14.10 8.43 18.02
CA SER A 32 -13.46 9.54 17.32
C SER A 32 -13.02 9.02 15.96
N GLN A 33 -13.44 9.72 14.90
CA GLN A 33 -12.89 9.56 13.56
C GLN A 33 -11.36 9.57 13.67
N LYS A 34 -10.74 8.38 13.66
CA LYS A 34 -9.30 8.17 13.60
C LYS A 34 -8.86 8.68 12.24
N GLY A 35 -8.64 9.99 12.13
CA GLY A 35 -8.00 10.59 10.96
C GLY A 35 -6.72 9.80 10.69
N LEU A 36 -6.55 9.36 9.44
CA LEU A 36 -5.38 8.60 8.98
C LEU A 36 -4.12 9.44 9.17
N SER A 37 -3.55 9.38 10.38
CA SER A 37 -2.33 10.07 10.76
C SER A 37 -1.21 9.04 10.85
N ILE A 38 -0.16 9.24 10.05
CA ILE A 38 1.10 8.49 10.16
C ILE A 38 1.71 8.58 11.57
N GLN A 39 1.35 9.60 12.36
CA GLN A 39 1.88 9.78 13.70
C GLN A 39 1.63 8.56 14.59
N GLY A 40 2.61 8.25 15.42
CA GLY A 40 2.61 7.11 16.33
C GLY A 40 3.72 6.11 16.02
N LEU A 41 3.67 4.99 16.72
CA LEU A 41 4.68 3.95 16.66
C LEU A 41 4.28 2.84 15.69
N TRP A 42 5.19 2.51 14.79
CA TRP A 42 5.07 1.45 13.81
C TRP A 42 6.20 0.45 13.99
N GLU A 43 5.98 -0.80 13.63
CA GLU A 43 6.98 -1.84 13.79
C GLU A 43 6.91 -2.93 12.73
N ASN A 44 8.03 -3.61 12.56
CA ASN A 44 8.09 -4.94 11.96
C ASN A 44 9.08 -5.80 12.75
N GLY A 45 9.43 -6.98 12.25
CA GLY A 45 10.36 -7.88 12.93
C GLY A 45 11.77 -7.28 13.14
N GLY A 46 12.18 -6.32 12.32
CA GLY A 46 13.54 -5.78 12.34
C GLY A 46 13.69 -4.39 12.95
N ARG A 47 12.62 -3.60 13.10
CA ARG A 47 12.71 -2.23 13.62
C ARG A 47 11.41 -1.67 14.16
N PHE A 48 11.54 -0.64 14.98
CA PHE A 48 10.51 0.35 15.27
C PHE A 48 10.76 1.62 14.47
N ILE A 49 9.67 2.26 14.02
CA ILE A 49 9.69 3.61 13.46
C ILE A 49 8.61 4.43 14.16
N GLU A 50 9.03 5.48 14.86
CA GLU A 50 8.14 6.41 15.53
C GLU A 50 8.06 7.70 14.71
N PHE A 51 6.84 8.13 14.38
CA PHE A 51 6.58 9.44 13.80
C PHE A 51 5.93 10.33 14.85
N SER A 52 6.65 11.35 15.30
CA SER A 52 6.14 12.35 16.25
C SER A 52 5.97 13.70 15.56
N LYS A 53 4.97 14.46 16.01
CA LYS A 53 4.76 15.81 15.49
C LYS A 53 5.90 16.71 15.96
N LYS A 54 6.58 17.36 15.03
CA LYS A 54 7.56 18.39 15.34
C LYS A 54 6.92 19.77 15.23
N ASP A 55 6.36 20.09 14.05
CA ASP A 55 5.62 21.32 13.78
C ASP A 55 4.31 21.01 13.01
N GLU A 56 3.56 22.02 12.56
CA GLU A 56 2.35 21.80 11.75
C GLU A 56 2.61 21.08 10.42
N ALA A 57 3.78 21.31 9.81
CA ALA A 57 4.14 20.77 8.49
C ALA A 57 5.26 19.71 8.53
N SER A 58 5.81 19.41 9.72
CA SER A 58 7.00 18.55 9.85
C SER A 58 6.83 17.50 10.95
N LEU A 59 7.39 16.32 10.69
CA LEU A 59 7.40 15.17 11.57
C LEU A 59 8.85 14.82 11.91
N ASP A 60 9.09 14.39 13.14
CA ASP A 60 10.33 13.74 13.52
C ASP A 60 10.14 12.22 13.37
N MET A 61 11.02 11.57 12.61
CA MET A 61 11.01 10.12 12.39
C MET A 61 12.18 9.51 13.14
N ARG A 62 11.90 8.76 14.20
CA ARG A 62 12.92 8.05 14.98
C ARG A 62 12.93 6.57 14.59
N ILE A 63 14.11 6.05 14.26
CA ILE A 63 14.29 4.62 13.92
C ILE A 63 15.08 3.93 15.02
N VAL A 64 14.56 2.78 15.48
CA VAL A 64 15.21 1.91 16.45
C VAL A 64 15.28 0.50 15.88
N LEU A 65 16.48 -0.04 15.73
CA LEU A 65 16.64 -1.39 15.20
C LEU A 65 16.39 -2.43 16.29
N LYS A 66 15.62 -3.47 15.94
CA LYS A 66 15.51 -4.68 16.72
C LYS A 66 16.74 -5.57 16.44
N PRO A 67 17.13 -6.42 17.39
CA PRO A 67 18.33 -7.20 17.28
C PRO A 67 18.08 -8.35 16.29
N TYR A 68 19.03 -8.53 15.36
CA TYR A 68 19.10 -9.74 14.53
C TYR A 68 20.22 -10.68 15.02
N TYR A 69 21.39 -10.13 15.33
CA TYR A 69 22.52 -10.82 16.00
C TYR A 69 23.04 -10.13 17.27
N ARG A 70 22.51 -8.93 17.58
CA ARG A 70 22.83 -8.16 18.79
C ARG A 70 21.83 -8.48 19.90
N PHE A 71 22.01 -7.93 21.10
CA PHE A 71 21.12 -8.15 22.26
C PHE A 71 20.42 -6.88 22.73
N VAL A 72 20.58 -5.79 21.99
CA VAL A 72 20.04 -4.49 22.37
C VAL A 72 19.28 -3.89 21.21
N TYR A 73 18.23 -3.16 21.54
CA TYR A 73 17.59 -2.22 20.64
C TYR A 73 18.52 -1.02 20.45
N GLU A 74 18.83 -0.72 19.20
CA GLU A 74 19.82 0.31 18.83
C GLU A 74 19.13 1.53 18.23
N LYS A 75 19.33 2.69 18.85
CA LYS A 75 18.78 3.96 18.37
C LYS A 75 19.65 4.46 17.21
N MET A 76 19.07 4.56 16.01
CA MET A 76 19.79 5.01 14.80
C MET A 76 19.79 6.53 14.63
N GLY A 77 18.93 7.22 15.37
CA GLY A 77 18.78 8.67 15.32
C GLY A 77 17.41 9.09 14.78
N ASN A 78 17.26 10.40 14.65
CA ASN A 78 16.03 11.06 14.24
C ASN A 78 16.23 11.72 12.87
N PHE A 79 15.24 11.55 12.00
CA PHE A 79 15.22 12.06 10.65
C PHE A 79 14.08 13.06 10.52
N SER A 80 14.36 14.22 9.91
CA SER A 80 13.31 15.18 9.59
C SER A 80 12.48 14.63 8.43
N THR A 81 11.17 14.56 8.63
CA THR A 81 10.23 14.06 7.63
C THR A 81 9.05 15.00 7.42
N SER A 82 8.42 14.92 6.27
CA SER A 82 7.13 15.55 6.00
C SER A 82 6.27 14.62 5.15
N MET A 83 4.97 14.84 5.19
CA MET A 83 4.00 14.01 4.50
C MET A 83 3.09 14.88 3.65
N GLU A 84 2.93 14.51 2.39
CA GLU A 84 1.99 15.13 1.46
C GLU A 84 0.95 14.09 1.04
N THR A 85 -0.34 14.40 1.22
CA THR A 85 -1.43 13.57 0.69
C THR A 85 -1.43 13.61 -0.83
N VAL A 86 -1.63 12.47 -1.48
CA VAL A 86 -1.82 12.43 -2.93
C VAL A 86 -3.25 12.87 -3.25
N GLU A 87 -3.40 13.74 -4.25
CA GLU A 87 -4.72 14.13 -4.75
C GLU A 87 -5.58 12.90 -5.06
N ASP A 88 -6.87 13.01 -4.75
CA ASP A 88 -7.89 11.97 -4.90
C ASP A 88 -7.64 10.67 -4.13
N SER A 89 -6.77 10.64 -3.11
CA SER A 89 -6.54 9.45 -2.28
C SER A 89 -6.71 9.72 -0.80
N LYS A 90 -7.26 8.75 -0.07
CA LYS A 90 -7.31 8.78 1.40
C LYS A 90 -6.16 8.02 2.06
N SER A 91 -5.51 7.12 1.32
CA SER A 91 -4.49 6.21 1.87
C SER A 91 -3.13 6.31 1.20
N ARG A 92 -2.96 7.11 0.12
CA ARG A 92 -1.67 7.31 -0.53
C ARG A 92 -1.05 8.65 -0.15
N PHE A 93 0.25 8.61 0.13
CA PHE A 93 1.03 9.76 0.56
C PHE A 93 2.41 9.77 -0.11
N TYR A 94 2.99 10.95 -0.23
CA TYR A 94 4.43 11.12 -0.48
C TYR A 94 5.12 11.40 0.86
N LEU A 95 5.91 10.43 1.32
CA LEU A 95 6.77 10.60 2.47
C LEU A 95 8.09 11.22 2.03
N ARG A 96 8.41 12.41 2.55
CA ARG A 96 9.68 13.07 2.31
C ARG A 96 10.61 12.85 3.50
N ILE A 97 11.78 12.28 3.25
CA ILE A 97 12.77 11.96 4.30
C ILE A 97 14.06 12.73 4.02
N ARG A 98 14.52 13.50 5.02
CA ARG A 98 15.83 14.17 4.99
C ARG A 98 16.84 13.34 5.78
N TYR A 99 17.74 12.68 5.05
CA TYR A 99 18.86 11.97 5.64
C TYR A 99 20.00 12.93 6.01
N PRO A 100 20.74 12.65 7.10
CA PRO A 100 21.95 13.41 7.43
C PRO A 100 22.92 13.46 6.26
N TYR A 101 23.57 14.60 6.06
CA TYR A 101 24.60 14.82 5.03
C TYR A 101 24.10 14.75 3.56
N VAL A 102 22.79 14.61 3.33
CA VAL A 102 22.20 14.55 1.99
C VAL A 102 21.41 15.84 1.71
N LYS A 103 21.76 16.54 0.62
CA LYS A 103 21.15 17.84 0.29
C LYS A 103 19.68 17.74 -0.10
N LYS A 104 19.30 16.66 -0.82
CA LYS A 104 17.95 16.47 -1.34
C LYS A 104 17.19 15.48 -0.47
N ALA A 105 15.94 15.81 -0.14
CA ALA A 105 15.04 14.87 0.52
C ALA A 105 14.70 13.74 -0.45
N VAL A 106 14.66 12.51 0.05
CA VAL A 106 14.08 11.38 -0.66
C VAL A 106 12.57 11.52 -0.61
N VAL A 107 11.89 11.35 -1.74
CA VAL A 107 10.44 11.35 -1.83
C VAL A 107 9.99 9.95 -2.18
N MET A 108 9.26 9.30 -1.27
CA MET A 108 8.80 7.93 -1.44
C MET A 108 7.28 7.86 -1.38
N PRO A 109 6.62 7.32 -2.42
CA PRO A 109 5.21 6.94 -2.33
C PRO A 109 5.02 5.87 -1.25
N VAL A 110 4.06 6.09 -0.36
CA VAL A 110 3.65 5.12 0.66
C VAL A 110 2.13 5.00 0.65
N CYS A 111 1.64 3.83 1.04
CA CYS A 111 0.22 3.62 1.28
C CYS A 111 -0.01 3.26 2.74
N ILE A 112 -0.81 4.05 3.45
CA ILE A 112 -1.14 3.86 4.85
C ILE A 112 -2.66 3.78 4.95
N GLN A 113 -3.15 2.65 5.45
CA GLN A 113 -4.57 2.47 5.71
C GLN A 113 -4.73 1.59 6.93
N ASP A 114 -5.64 2.00 7.82
CA ASP A 114 -5.91 1.30 9.07
C ASP A 114 -4.61 1.20 9.91
N ASP A 115 -4.19 -0.02 10.25
CA ASP A 115 -2.96 -0.29 11.02
C ASP A 115 -1.83 -0.86 10.13
N PHE A 116 -1.92 -0.67 8.81
CA PHE A 116 -0.96 -1.17 7.83
C PHE A 116 -0.22 -0.04 7.10
N PHE A 117 1.10 -0.20 6.98
CA PHE A 117 1.99 0.71 6.26
C PHE A 117 2.68 -0.06 5.14
N PHE A 118 2.43 0.33 3.89
CA PHE A 118 3.04 -0.24 2.70
C PHE A 118 4.02 0.73 2.06
N THR A 119 5.22 0.23 1.78
CA THR A 119 6.21 0.93 0.95
C THR A 119 6.28 0.36 -0.45
N SER A 120 5.77 -0.84 -0.73
CA SER A 120 5.52 -1.36 -2.08
C SER A 120 4.05 -1.71 -2.19
N PHE A 121 3.40 -1.20 -3.24
CA PHE A 121 1.98 -1.37 -3.54
C PHE A 121 1.75 -1.05 -5.01
N TYR A 122 0.57 -1.36 -5.54
CA TYR A 122 0.22 -1.15 -6.93
C TYR A 122 -0.95 -0.17 -7.04
N LYS A 123 -0.78 0.83 -7.91
CA LYS A 123 -1.82 1.82 -8.22
C LYS A 123 -2.53 1.43 -9.52
N LYS A 124 -3.86 1.49 -9.51
CA LYS A 124 -4.67 1.30 -10.71
C LYS A 124 -4.47 2.48 -11.67
N ILE A 125 -4.18 2.17 -12.94
CA ILE A 125 -4.01 3.16 -14.00
C ILE A 125 -5.09 2.92 -15.07
N PRO A 126 -5.70 3.97 -15.64
CA PRO A 126 -6.59 3.83 -16.79
C PRO A 126 -5.90 3.12 -17.95
N TYR A 127 -6.64 2.29 -18.67
CA TYR A 127 -6.16 1.59 -19.87
C TYR A 127 -7.25 1.57 -20.94
N GLU A 128 -6.86 1.29 -22.18
CA GLU A 128 -7.78 1.19 -23.32
C GLU A 128 -7.69 -0.20 -23.96
N VAL A 129 -8.85 -0.69 -24.40
CA VAL A 129 -8.96 -1.98 -25.10
C VAL A 129 -9.15 -1.71 -26.58
N LYS A 130 -8.28 -2.27 -27.43
CA LYS A 130 -8.42 -2.18 -28.87
C LYS A 130 -9.33 -3.31 -29.33
N LYS A 131 -10.61 -3.00 -29.57
CA LYS A 131 -11.51 -3.93 -30.28
C LYS A 131 -11.01 -4.05 -31.72
N GLU A 132 -10.62 -5.25 -32.14
CA GLU A 132 -10.50 -5.51 -33.57
C GLU A 132 -11.90 -5.30 -34.17
N SER A 133 -12.01 -4.38 -35.12
CA SER A 133 -13.24 -4.15 -35.88
C SER A 133 -13.54 -5.41 -36.68
N ALA A 134 -14.34 -6.31 -36.11
CA ALA A 134 -15.03 -7.35 -36.85
C ALA A 134 -16.13 -6.66 -37.65
N ASP A 135 -15.83 -6.33 -38.91
CA ASP A 135 -16.88 -6.03 -39.88
C ASP A 135 -17.79 -7.26 -40.00
N ASN A 136 -19.05 -7.05 -39.64
CA ASN A 136 -20.23 -7.89 -39.88
C ASN A 136 -20.24 -9.28 -39.23
N LEU A 137 -20.88 -9.38 -38.06
CA LEU A 137 -21.99 -10.31 -37.83
C LEU A 137 -22.84 -9.79 -36.67
N PHE A 138 -24.16 -9.83 -36.89
CA PHE A 138 -25.21 -9.33 -36.01
C PHE A 138 -24.99 -9.73 -34.55
N GLU A 139 -24.85 -8.74 -33.66
CA GLU A 139 -25.08 -8.94 -32.23
C GLU A 139 -26.22 -8.04 -31.77
N THR A 140 -27.37 -8.67 -31.59
CA THR A 140 -28.46 -8.19 -30.75
C THR A 140 -27.89 -7.84 -29.39
N LYS A 141 -28.00 -6.56 -29.01
CA LYS A 141 -27.68 -6.08 -27.66
C LYS A 141 -28.67 -6.69 -26.66
N ASP A 142 -28.33 -7.85 -26.10
CA ASP A 142 -29.01 -8.38 -24.93
C ASP A 142 -28.46 -7.69 -23.68
N GLU A 143 -29.25 -6.78 -23.11
CA GLU A 143 -28.98 -6.02 -21.88
C GLU A 143 -28.71 -6.91 -20.65
N ASN A 144 -28.98 -8.22 -20.75
CA ASN A 144 -28.66 -9.22 -19.72
C ASN A 144 -27.19 -9.68 -19.74
N TYR A 145 -26.44 -9.51 -20.84
CA TYR A 145 -25.04 -9.93 -20.93
C TYR A 145 -24.10 -8.95 -20.19
N GLU A 146 -24.32 -7.65 -20.36
CA GLU A 146 -23.56 -6.60 -19.64
C GLU A 146 -23.79 -6.66 -18.11
N LYS A 147 -25.02 -6.96 -17.68
CA LYS A 147 -25.35 -7.12 -16.26
C LYS A 147 -24.69 -8.35 -15.61
N SER A 148 -24.46 -9.42 -16.38
CA SER A 148 -23.76 -10.62 -15.90
C SER A 148 -22.23 -10.47 -15.82
N LEU A 149 -21.65 -9.50 -16.54
CA LEU A 149 -20.23 -9.16 -16.51
C LEU A 149 -19.87 -8.27 -15.31
N GLU A 150 -20.79 -7.43 -14.84
CA GLU A 150 -20.60 -6.64 -13.61
C GLU A 150 -20.56 -7.52 -12.36
N ASP A 151 -21.36 -8.59 -12.30
CA ASP A 151 -21.45 -9.50 -11.16
C ASP A 151 -20.24 -10.45 -11.00
N LYS A 152 -19.32 -10.49 -11.98
CA LYS A 152 -18.12 -11.35 -11.96
C LYS A 152 -16.80 -10.58 -12.03
N LYS A 153 -16.82 -9.26 -11.86
CA LYS A 153 -15.60 -8.46 -11.97
C LYS A 153 -14.71 -8.69 -10.74
N SER A 154 -13.52 -9.24 -10.95
CA SER A 154 -12.56 -9.41 -9.88
C SER A 154 -12.15 -8.04 -9.32
N PRO A 155 -11.91 -7.89 -8.00
CA PRO A 155 -11.42 -6.64 -7.44
C PRO A 155 -10.08 -6.19 -8.06
N LEU A 156 -9.32 -7.13 -8.62
CA LEU A 156 -8.06 -6.85 -9.30
C LEU A 156 -8.21 -6.51 -10.77
N ASP A 157 -9.39 -6.64 -11.40
CA ASP A 157 -9.52 -6.39 -12.85
C ASP A 157 -9.03 -4.99 -13.24
N GLY A 158 -8.09 -4.92 -14.18
CA GLY A 158 -7.54 -3.69 -14.72
C GLY A 158 -6.01 -3.65 -14.76
N PHE A 159 -5.48 -2.47 -15.10
CA PHE A 159 -4.04 -2.20 -15.23
C PHE A 159 -3.47 -1.57 -13.95
N TRP A 160 -2.35 -2.10 -13.48
CA TRP A 160 -1.75 -1.76 -12.21
C TRP A 160 -0.25 -1.60 -12.33
N VAL A 161 0.27 -0.56 -11.71
CA VAL A 161 1.69 -0.24 -11.74
C VAL A 161 2.16 -0.10 -10.31
N GLU A 162 3.26 -0.78 -9.99
CA GLU A 162 3.90 -0.69 -8.69
C GLU A 162 4.21 0.78 -8.35
N GLN A 163 4.27 1.11 -7.07
CA GLN A 163 4.61 2.39 -6.49
C GLN A 163 5.46 2.16 -5.25
N GLY A 164 6.29 3.15 -4.90
CA GLY A 164 7.17 3.09 -3.75
C GLY A 164 8.42 2.25 -4.00
N SER A 165 8.87 1.52 -2.98
CA SER A 165 10.10 0.74 -2.93
C SER A 165 9.90 -0.57 -2.14
N PRO A 166 10.24 -1.74 -2.72
CA PRO A 166 10.30 -3.02 -2.01
C PRO A 166 11.25 -3.02 -0.81
N ASP A 167 12.36 -2.28 -0.89
CA ASP A 167 13.35 -2.18 0.20
C ASP A 167 12.85 -1.36 1.41
N GLY A 168 11.72 -0.65 1.24
CA GLY A 168 11.11 0.20 2.26
C GLY A 168 11.97 1.37 2.72
N ILE A 169 11.77 1.82 3.96
CA ILE A 169 12.53 2.93 4.55
C ILE A 169 13.90 2.42 5.02
N LEU A 170 14.97 2.90 4.40
CA LEU A 170 16.35 2.57 4.78
C LEU A 170 16.93 3.57 5.79
N LEU A 171 18.13 3.29 6.31
CA LEU A 171 18.87 4.23 7.17
C LEU A 171 19.66 5.28 6.36
N TYR A 172 19.67 5.10 5.05
CA TYR A 172 20.32 5.97 4.06
C TYR A 172 19.36 6.15 2.88
N PRO A 173 19.59 7.13 1.99
CA PRO A 173 18.71 7.36 0.85
C PRO A 173 18.53 6.11 -0.03
N ASN A 174 17.28 5.76 -0.35
CA ASN A 174 16.99 4.78 -1.39
C ASN A 174 17.49 5.28 -2.75
N GLU A 175 18.07 4.38 -3.53
CA GLU A 175 18.31 4.62 -4.95
C GLU A 175 17.00 4.52 -5.73
N ALA A 176 17.00 5.06 -6.95
CA ALA A 176 15.88 4.86 -7.85
C ALA A 176 15.80 3.37 -8.23
N PRO A 177 14.60 2.76 -8.25
CA PRO A 177 14.48 1.37 -8.67
C PRO A 177 14.93 1.24 -10.14
N GLU A 178 15.69 0.20 -10.46
CA GLU A 178 16.11 -0.08 -11.85
C GLU A 178 14.92 -0.48 -12.73
N SER A 179 13.87 -1.03 -12.12
CA SER A 179 12.65 -1.44 -12.80
C SER A 179 11.42 -1.32 -11.91
N ILE A 180 10.25 -1.20 -12.55
CA ILE A 180 8.94 -1.13 -11.91
C ILE A 180 8.09 -2.27 -12.44
N ASP A 181 7.49 -3.06 -11.55
CA ASP A 181 6.57 -4.12 -11.95
C ASP A 181 5.19 -3.53 -12.33
N ALA A 182 4.58 -4.14 -13.34
CA ALA A 182 3.22 -3.84 -13.78
C ALA A 182 2.43 -5.13 -14.01
N TYR A 183 1.13 -5.06 -13.69
CA TYR A 183 0.18 -6.15 -13.87
C TYR A 183 -1.03 -5.67 -14.65
N PHE A 184 -1.58 -6.56 -15.45
CA PHE A 184 -2.91 -6.43 -16.01
C PHE A 184 -3.71 -7.68 -15.64
N PHE A 185 -4.82 -7.52 -14.93
CA PHE A 185 -5.70 -8.63 -14.56
C PHE A 185 -7.01 -8.55 -15.34
N THR A 186 -7.51 -9.69 -15.78
CA THR A 186 -8.82 -9.80 -16.44
C THR A 186 -9.41 -11.17 -16.17
N GLY A 187 -10.54 -11.22 -15.46
CA GLY A 187 -11.13 -12.50 -15.06
C GLY A 187 -10.19 -13.23 -14.10
N ASP A 188 -9.82 -14.46 -14.41
CA ASP A 188 -8.82 -15.25 -13.67
C ASP A 188 -7.41 -15.20 -14.28
N ASP A 189 -7.22 -14.43 -15.35
CA ASP A 189 -5.95 -14.31 -16.07
C ASP A 189 -5.17 -13.05 -15.64
N TYR A 190 -3.84 -13.11 -15.77
CA TYR A 190 -2.97 -11.95 -15.62
C TYR A 190 -1.90 -11.88 -16.71
N ILE A 191 -1.44 -10.65 -16.94
CA ILE A 191 -0.22 -10.33 -17.69
C ILE A 191 0.69 -9.53 -16.76
N ARG A 192 1.95 -9.94 -16.63
CA ARG A 192 2.96 -9.24 -15.83
C ARG A 192 4.11 -8.79 -16.71
N PHE A 193 4.58 -7.57 -16.52
CA PHE A 193 5.74 -7.03 -17.24
C PHE A 193 6.41 -5.92 -16.44
N ARG A 194 7.49 -5.35 -16.98
CA ARG A 194 8.28 -4.31 -16.32
C ARG A 194 8.46 -3.07 -17.15
N TYR A 195 8.65 -1.97 -16.46
CA TYR A 195 9.23 -0.75 -16.99
C TYR A 195 10.64 -0.58 -16.44
N TRP A 196 11.63 -0.52 -17.32
CA TRP A 196 13.04 -0.31 -16.97
C TRP A 196 13.35 1.18 -16.94
N LEU A 197 14.20 1.59 -16.01
CA LEU A 197 14.72 2.95 -15.98
C LEU A 197 15.46 3.25 -17.29
N ASP A 198 15.14 4.38 -17.91
CA ASP A 198 15.61 4.74 -19.25
C ASP A 198 15.94 6.24 -19.32
N ASP A 199 16.75 6.64 -20.28
CA ASP A 199 17.16 8.04 -20.49
C ASP A 199 16.31 8.76 -21.56
N LEU A 200 15.24 8.11 -22.03
CA LEU A 200 14.31 8.63 -23.03
C LEU A 200 13.55 9.88 -22.56
N GLU A 201 13.29 10.78 -23.51
CA GLU A 201 12.33 11.86 -23.33
C GLU A 201 10.90 11.33 -23.25
N TYR A 202 10.15 11.82 -22.26
CA TYR A 202 8.78 11.38 -22.01
C TYR A 202 7.84 11.71 -23.18
N ASN A 203 6.95 10.77 -23.50
CA ASN A 203 5.86 10.93 -24.46
C ASN A 203 4.73 9.93 -24.13
N ASP A 204 3.51 10.27 -24.52
CA ASP A 204 2.29 9.49 -24.24
C ASP A 204 2.03 8.39 -25.28
N LYS A 205 3.08 7.87 -25.93
CA LYS A 205 2.92 6.74 -26.85
C LYS A 205 2.50 5.50 -26.07
N LYS A 206 1.74 4.64 -26.73
CA LYS A 206 1.28 3.36 -26.19
C LYS A 206 2.03 2.18 -26.83
N VAL A 207 2.00 1.06 -26.13
CA VAL A 207 2.44 -0.25 -26.63
C VAL A 207 1.26 -1.19 -26.68
N VAL A 208 1.29 -2.10 -27.64
CA VAL A 208 0.25 -3.12 -27.81
C VAL A 208 0.76 -4.46 -27.27
N VAL A 209 -0.10 -5.15 -26.52
CA VAL A 209 0.04 -6.54 -26.08
C VAL A 209 -1.13 -7.34 -26.61
N LYS A 210 -0.90 -8.60 -26.97
CA LYS A 210 -2.00 -9.54 -27.19
C LYS A 210 -2.33 -10.25 -25.89
N GLY A 211 -3.58 -10.13 -25.45
CA GLY A 211 -4.12 -10.89 -24.32
C GLY A 211 -4.18 -12.40 -24.61
N ASN A 212 -4.49 -13.20 -23.58
CA ASN A 212 -4.64 -14.65 -23.71
C ASN A 212 -5.77 -15.05 -24.69
N ASP A 213 -6.80 -14.21 -24.78
CA ASP A 213 -7.95 -14.32 -25.69
C ASP A 213 -7.66 -13.79 -27.10
N GLY A 214 -6.45 -13.29 -27.36
CA GLY A 214 -6.05 -12.67 -28.61
C GLY A 214 -6.39 -11.18 -28.73
N THR A 215 -7.11 -10.59 -27.76
CA THR A 215 -7.50 -9.18 -27.78
C THR A 215 -6.29 -8.26 -27.67
N GLY A 216 -6.28 -7.18 -28.46
CA GLY A 216 -5.24 -6.14 -28.39
C GLY A 216 -5.46 -5.22 -27.19
N LEU A 217 -4.51 -5.20 -26.27
CA LEU A 217 -4.49 -4.32 -25.09
C LEU A 217 -3.46 -3.22 -25.28
N GLU A 218 -3.81 -1.98 -24.92
CA GLU A 218 -2.90 -0.84 -25.00
C GLU A 218 -2.47 -0.35 -23.62
N PHE A 219 -1.15 -0.25 -23.41
CA PHE A 219 -0.55 0.28 -22.19
C PHE A 219 0.34 1.48 -22.49
N PRO A 220 0.54 2.41 -21.55
CA PRO A 220 1.54 3.47 -21.70
C PRO A 220 2.91 2.87 -22.00
N ARG A 221 3.62 3.38 -23.01
CA ARG A 221 4.99 2.94 -23.31
C ARG A 221 5.96 3.41 -22.24
N LEU A 222 5.75 4.64 -21.76
CA LEU A 222 6.59 5.31 -20.79
C LEU A 222 5.81 5.61 -19.51
N LEU A 223 6.49 5.51 -18.38
CA LEU A 223 6.02 5.99 -17.09
C LEU A 223 6.98 7.06 -16.58
N LYS A 224 6.42 8.06 -15.89
CA LYS A 224 7.21 9.12 -15.25
C LYS A 224 7.07 9.04 -13.73
N ARG A 225 8.20 9.01 -13.03
CA ARG A 225 8.28 9.16 -11.57
C ARG A 225 9.24 10.29 -11.22
N GLY A 226 8.70 11.45 -10.85
CA GLY A 226 9.50 12.66 -10.66
C GLY A 226 10.19 13.06 -11.97
N SER A 227 11.52 13.11 -11.97
CA SER A 227 12.33 13.38 -13.16
C SER A 227 12.74 12.14 -13.94
N LEU A 228 12.42 10.94 -13.44
CA LEU A 228 12.84 9.68 -14.03
C LEU A 228 11.79 9.15 -14.99
N VAL A 229 12.23 8.56 -16.09
CA VAL A 229 11.40 7.95 -17.12
C VAL A 229 11.71 6.46 -17.16
N TYR A 230 10.66 5.65 -17.29
CA TYR A 230 10.78 4.21 -17.38
C TYR A 230 10.06 3.72 -18.63
N SER A 231 10.64 2.73 -19.32
CA SER A 231 10.16 2.19 -20.59
C SER A 231 9.91 0.69 -20.50
N CYS A 232 8.79 0.20 -21.04
CA CYS A 232 8.50 -1.25 -21.09
C CYS A 232 8.97 -1.93 -22.39
N VAL A 233 9.53 -1.17 -23.32
CA VAL A 233 10.06 -1.66 -24.60
C VAL A 233 11.39 -1.01 -24.90
N THR A 234 12.26 -1.73 -25.58
CA THR A 234 13.55 -1.19 -26.05
C THR A 234 13.33 -0.20 -27.19
N ASN A 235 14.00 0.96 -27.15
CA ASN A 235 14.03 1.96 -28.21
C ASN A 235 12.64 2.45 -28.65
N THR A 236 12.34 2.38 -29.95
CA THR A 236 11.10 2.88 -30.58
C THR A 236 10.05 1.79 -30.75
N GLY A 237 10.15 0.69 -30.00
CA GLY A 237 9.18 -0.41 -30.07
C GLY A 237 7.74 0.06 -29.81
N SER A 238 6.78 -0.55 -30.50
CA SER A 238 5.34 -0.32 -30.32
C SER A 238 4.60 -1.58 -29.84
N VAL A 239 5.32 -2.70 -29.70
CA VAL A 239 4.78 -3.99 -29.30
C VAL A 239 5.56 -4.48 -28.09
N LEU A 240 4.84 -4.76 -27.01
CA LEU A 240 5.45 -5.37 -25.83
C LEU A 240 5.57 -6.88 -26.06
N ARG A 241 6.80 -7.39 -25.97
CA ARG A 241 7.13 -8.81 -26.21
C ARG A 241 7.65 -9.53 -24.97
N ASN A 242 8.18 -8.78 -24.01
CA ASN A 242 8.73 -9.32 -22.76
C ASN A 242 7.68 -9.16 -21.66
N TYR A 243 6.83 -10.17 -21.52
CA TYR A 243 5.81 -10.26 -20.48
C TYR A 243 5.60 -11.71 -20.08
N GLU A 244 5.07 -11.93 -18.90
CA GLU A 244 4.56 -13.21 -18.43
C GLU A 244 3.04 -13.23 -18.54
N THR A 245 2.46 -14.41 -18.79
CA THR A 245 1.03 -14.65 -18.65
C THR A 245 0.77 -15.82 -17.71
N GLY A 246 -0.38 -15.76 -17.03
CA GLY A 246 -0.80 -16.86 -16.19
C GLY A 246 -2.20 -16.68 -15.64
N LYS A 247 -2.53 -17.51 -14.66
CA LYS A 247 -3.76 -17.43 -13.88
C LYS A 247 -3.50 -16.99 -12.46
N TYR A 248 -4.46 -16.34 -11.84
CA TYR A 248 -4.40 -15.99 -10.42
C TYR A 248 -5.67 -16.44 -9.70
N ILE A 249 -5.53 -16.67 -8.39
CA ILE A 249 -6.64 -17.06 -7.53
C ILE A 249 -6.62 -16.14 -6.32
N ILE A 250 -7.79 -15.61 -5.95
CA ILE A 250 -8.01 -14.93 -4.68
C ILE A 250 -8.73 -15.90 -3.76
N SER A 251 -8.10 -16.26 -2.65
CA SER A 251 -8.72 -17.04 -1.57
C SER A 251 -8.97 -16.15 -0.35
N SER A 252 -9.92 -16.54 0.48
CA SER A 252 -10.18 -15.90 1.76
C SER A 252 -9.93 -16.87 2.92
N ASP A 253 -9.29 -16.37 3.96
CA ASP A 253 -9.16 -17.03 5.25
C ASP A 253 -9.41 -16.00 6.35
N THR A 254 -10.57 -16.12 6.99
CA THR A 254 -11.02 -15.20 8.04
C THR A 254 -10.25 -15.35 9.34
N ASN A 255 -9.47 -16.42 9.51
CA ASN A 255 -8.69 -16.67 10.72
C ASN A 255 -7.25 -16.15 10.63
N ALA A 256 -6.87 -15.55 9.50
CA ALA A 256 -5.51 -15.08 9.29
C ALA A 256 -5.18 -13.87 10.17
N GLU A 257 -4.29 -14.08 11.15
CA GLU A 257 -3.79 -13.01 12.02
C GLU A 257 -2.94 -12.00 11.22
N ASN A 258 -3.05 -10.71 11.57
CA ASN A 258 -2.25 -9.61 11.00
C ASN A 258 -2.39 -9.40 9.48
N THR A 259 -3.46 -9.89 8.85
CA THR A 259 -3.80 -9.63 7.45
C THR A 259 -5.28 -9.24 7.31
N LYS A 260 -5.72 -8.88 6.10
CA LYS A 260 -7.15 -8.68 5.80
C LYS A 260 -7.88 -9.99 5.45
N GLY A 261 -7.23 -11.15 5.61
CA GLY A 261 -7.82 -12.45 5.33
C GLY A 261 -8.08 -12.73 3.85
N LEU A 262 -7.43 -11.98 2.94
CA LEU A 262 -7.41 -12.28 1.51
C LEU A 262 -6.01 -12.69 1.11
N PHE A 263 -5.91 -13.65 0.19
CA PHE A 263 -4.65 -14.20 -0.28
C PHE A 263 -4.66 -14.32 -1.80
N LEU A 264 -3.50 -14.10 -2.39
CA LEU A 264 -3.27 -14.11 -3.83
C LEU A 264 -2.25 -15.19 -4.17
N SER A 265 -2.62 -16.06 -5.10
CA SER A 265 -1.75 -17.09 -5.64
C SER A 265 -1.65 -16.94 -7.15
N PHE A 266 -0.43 -16.98 -7.69
CA PHE A 266 -0.17 -16.92 -9.11
C PHE A 266 0.27 -18.28 -9.65
N LYS A 267 -0.27 -18.65 -10.81
CA LYS A 267 0.16 -19.80 -11.60
C LYS A 267 0.60 -19.29 -12.97
N SER A 268 1.92 -19.19 -13.17
CA SER A 268 2.50 -18.87 -14.48
C SER A 268 2.10 -19.94 -15.50
N LEU A 269 1.67 -19.52 -16.69
CA LEU A 269 1.29 -20.41 -17.80
C LEU A 269 2.20 -20.24 -19.02
N GLY A 270 2.84 -19.09 -19.16
CA GLY A 270 3.74 -18.83 -20.28
C GLY A 270 4.35 -17.44 -20.26
N ALA A 271 5.03 -17.11 -21.34
CA ALA A 271 5.65 -15.81 -21.53
C ALA A 271 5.44 -15.34 -22.97
N GLY A 272 5.54 -14.03 -23.18
CA GLY A 272 5.46 -13.39 -24.48
C GLY A 272 6.58 -13.84 -25.44
N PRO A 273 6.48 -13.45 -26.72
CA PRO A 273 7.37 -13.93 -27.78
C PRO A 273 8.80 -13.36 -27.73
N GLY A 274 9.12 -12.53 -26.75
CA GLY A 274 10.43 -11.90 -26.63
C GLY A 274 11.50 -12.87 -26.12
N THR A 275 12.72 -12.72 -26.62
CA THR A 275 13.89 -13.55 -26.25
C THR A 275 14.21 -13.53 -24.76
N HIS A 276 13.74 -12.53 -24.03
CA HIS A 276 13.96 -12.36 -22.61
C HIS A 276 12.66 -12.37 -21.78
N ALA A 277 11.54 -12.86 -22.33
CA ALA A 277 10.24 -12.75 -21.68
C ALA A 277 10.15 -13.45 -20.30
N ALA A 278 10.86 -14.56 -20.10
CA ALA A 278 10.95 -15.25 -18.80
C ALA A 278 12.10 -14.75 -17.89
N PRO A 279 13.33 -14.48 -18.37
CA PRO A 279 14.39 -13.94 -17.51
C PRO A 279 14.17 -12.48 -17.08
N ASP A 280 13.70 -11.61 -17.99
CA ASP A 280 13.54 -10.17 -17.72
C ASP A 280 12.40 -9.88 -16.74
N THR A 281 11.44 -10.80 -16.61
CA THR A 281 10.39 -10.74 -15.58
C THR A 281 10.86 -11.33 -14.24
N TYR A 282 11.96 -12.09 -14.20
CA TYR A 282 12.44 -12.82 -13.01
C TYR A 282 13.97 -12.72 -12.79
N PRO A 283 14.49 -11.64 -12.18
CA PRO A 283 15.92 -11.46 -11.97
C PRO A 283 16.39 -12.26 -10.74
N LYS A 284 15.47 -12.80 -9.94
CA LYS A 284 15.75 -13.54 -8.69
C LYS A 284 14.77 -14.70 -8.49
N ALA A 285 14.77 -15.68 -9.40
CA ALA A 285 13.95 -16.90 -9.32
C ALA A 285 14.41 -17.89 -8.22
N GLN A 286 14.91 -17.41 -7.07
CA GLN A 286 15.26 -18.28 -5.94
C GLN A 286 14.01 -18.72 -5.16
N PHE A 287 12.88 -18.03 -5.35
CA PHE A 287 11.56 -18.38 -4.82
C PHE A 287 10.54 -18.31 -5.96
N SER A 288 10.36 -19.44 -6.64
CA SER A 288 9.55 -19.56 -7.87
C SER A 288 8.04 -19.71 -7.61
N VAL A 289 7.61 -19.78 -6.36
CA VAL A 289 6.22 -20.04 -5.98
C VAL A 289 5.65 -18.80 -5.29
N LEU A 290 4.86 -18.01 -6.04
CA LEU A 290 4.08 -16.89 -5.54
C LEU A 290 2.68 -17.39 -5.13
N GLU A 291 2.63 -18.22 -4.10
CA GLU A 291 1.39 -18.77 -3.56
C GLU A 291 1.07 -18.19 -2.19
N ASN A 292 -0.22 -18.00 -1.92
CA ASN A 292 -0.78 -17.57 -0.63
C ASN A 292 -0.15 -16.27 -0.11
N LEU A 293 0.08 -15.30 -1.00
CA LEU A 293 0.55 -13.98 -0.61
C LEU A 293 -0.60 -13.19 0.00
N PRO A 294 -0.47 -12.60 1.21
CA PRO A 294 -1.49 -11.71 1.75
C PRO A 294 -1.86 -10.62 0.74
N LEU A 295 -3.15 -10.42 0.48
CA LEU A 295 -3.69 -9.44 -0.44
C LEU A 295 -4.44 -8.35 0.32
N TYR A 296 -4.15 -7.10 -0.02
CA TYR A 296 -4.81 -5.94 0.54
C TYR A 296 -5.41 -5.13 -0.58
N ILE A 297 -6.74 -4.99 -0.59
CA ILE A 297 -7.45 -4.04 -1.46
C ILE A 297 -7.69 -2.76 -0.65
N LEU A 298 -7.17 -1.65 -1.14
CA LEU A 298 -7.05 -0.37 -0.42
C LEU A 298 -7.62 0.77 -1.27
N ASP A 299 -7.83 1.93 -0.66
CA ASP A 299 -8.27 3.15 -1.35
C ASP A 299 -9.52 2.94 -2.24
N GLU A 300 -10.52 2.20 -1.72
CA GLU A 300 -11.76 1.89 -2.45
C GLU A 300 -11.52 1.11 -3.76
N GLY A 301 -10.50 0.24 -3.79
CA GLY A 301 -10.19 -0.59 -4.96
C GLY A 301 -9.29 0.08 -6.00
N ARG A 302 -8.68 1.22 -5.65
CA ARG A 302 -7.73 1.95 -6.52
C ARG A 302 -6.27 1.59 -6.23
N VAL A 303 -6.03 0.90 -5.12
CA VAL A 303 -4.72 0.39 -4.72
C VAL A 303 -4.87 -1.07 -4.31
N PHE A 304 -3.89 -1.89 -4.68
CA PHE A 304 -3.68 -3.15 -3.98
C PHE A 304 -2.24 -3.28 -3.49
N ALA A 305 -2.02 -4.06 -2.46
CA ALA A 305 -0.70 -4.51 -2.04
C ALA A 305 -0.74 -6.03 -1.87
N MET A 306 0.40 -6.68 -2.13
CA MET A 306 0.55 -8.11 -1.93
C MET A 306 1.80 -8.40 -1.11
N GLY A 307 1.77 -9.46 -0.31
CA GLY A 307 2.81 -9.75 0.68
C GLY A 307 2.60 -8.99 1.99
N SER A 308 3.54 -9.13 2.91
CA SER A 308 3.44 -8.49 4.22
C SER A 308 3.59 -6.97 4.14
N PRO A 309 2.83 -6.19 4.93
CA PRO A 309 3.06 -4.76 5.11
C PRO A 309 4.49 -4.47 5.55
N PHE A 310 5.04 -3.32 5.14
CA PHE A 310 6.37 -2.91 5.58
C PHE A 310 6.42 -2.64 7.09
N LEU A 311 5.37 -2.01 7.63
CA LEU A 311 5.17 -1.86 9.07
C LEU A 311 3.70 -2.11 9.41
N ILE A 312 3.48 -2.55 10.64
CA ILE A 312 2.18 -2.57 11.30
C ILE A 312 2.17 -1.58 12.46
N ARG A 313 0.98 -1.13 12.86
CA ARG A 313 0.83 -0.28 14.03
C ARG A 313 1.30 -1.04 15.28
N SER A 314 2.21 -0.45 16.06
CA SER A 314 2.71 -1.09 17.27
C SER A 314 1.70 -0.99 18.40
N GLN A 315 1.62 -2.04 19.23
CA GLN A 315 0.87 -2.02 20.49
C GLN A 315 1.69 -1.41 21.65
N VAL A 316 2.98 -1.15 21.42
CA VAL A 316 3.86 -0.49 22.40
C VAL A 316 3.42 0.97 22.56
N LYS A 317 3.16 1.37 23.80
CA LYS A 317 2.71 2.74 24.13
C LYS A 317 3.86 3.71 24.40
N ASP A 318 4.96 3.20 24.96
CA ASP A 318 6.15 3.95 25.31
C ASP A 318 7.38 3.22 24.76
N LEU A 319 7.98 3.81 23.72
CA LEU A 319 9.12 3.25 23.04
C LEU A 319 10.39 3.29 23.91
N ASP A 320 10.58 4.32 24.73
CA ASP A 320 11.76 4.44 25.57
C ASP A 320 11.74 3.43 26.72
N ALA A 321 10.57 3.24 27.35
CA ALA A 321 10.39 2.20 28.35
C ALA A 321 10.60 0.78 27.77
N GLU A 322 10.11 0.51 26.56
CA GLU A 322 10.31 -0.79 25.91
C GLU A 322 11.79 -1.04 25.55
N ILE A 323 12.51 0.00 25.11
CA ILE A 323 13.97 -0.09 24.89
C ILE A 323 14.72 -0.36 26.18
N GLU A 324 14.42 0.37 27.25
CA GLU A 324 15.08 0.18 28.55
C GLU A 324 14.79 -1.21 29.11
N LYS A 325 13.53 -1.65 29.06
CA LYS A 325 13.11 -3.00 29.46
C LYS A 325 13.81 -4.08 28.65
N HIS A 326 13.96 -3.91 27.33
CA HIS A 326 14.68 -4.89 26.52
C HIS A 326 16.17 -4.91 26.85
N ASN A 327 16.80 -3.73 26.89
CA ASN A 327 18.25 -3.58 27.04
C ASN A 327 18.74 -3.88 28.47
N SER A 328 17.86 -3.84 29.48
CA SER A 328 18.19 -4.21 30.87
C SER A 328 18.24 -5.72 31.12
N LYS A 329 17.79 -6.55 30.18
CA LYS A 329 17.85 -8.01 30.29
C LYS A 329 19.30 -8.47 30.32
N ARG A 330 19.73 -8.95 31.50
CA ARG A 330 21.05 -9.57 31.70
C ARG A 330 21.01 -11.02 31.23
N ARG A 331 22.12 -11.49 30.67
CA ARG A 331 22.26 -12.88 30.26
C ARG A 331 22.55 -13.77 31.47
N PRO A 332 22.02 -15.01 31.50
CA PRO A 332 22.66 -16.04 32.28
C PRO A 332 24.12 -16.20 31.79
N PRO A 333 25.07 -16.48 32.68
CA PRO A 333 26.45 -16.74 32.28
C PRO A 333 26.48 -17.86 31.23
N PRO A 334 27.42 -17.82 30.27
CA PRO A 334 27.62 -18.92 29.34
C PRO A 334 27.76 -20.23 30.12
N GLU A 335 27.20 -21.33 29.60
CA GLU A 335 27.50 -22.65 30.17
C GLU A 335 29.02 -22.85 30.18
N PRO A 336 29.60 -23.29 31.31
CA PRO A 336 31.03 -23.51 31.39
C PRO A 336 31.43 -24.54 30.32
N SER A 337 32.54 -24.27 29.63
CA SER A 337 33.06 -25.13 28.56
C SER A 337 33.52 -26.51 29.06
N ILE A 338 33.56 -26.70 30.38
CA ILE A 338 33.89 -27.96 31.05
C ILE A 338 32.76 -28.21 32.05
N PRO A 339 32.07 -29.37 31.98
CA PRO A 339 31.11 -29.77 33.00
C PRO A 339 31.79 -29.79 34.37
N ASN A 340 31.13 -29.26 35.41
CA ASN A 340 31.65 -29.27 36.79
C ASN A 340 31.88 -30.69 37.36
N GLU A 341 31.50 -31.75 36.63
CA GLU A 341 31.73 -33.15 37.01
C GLU A 341 33.18 -33.61 36.76
N ASP A 342 33.98 -32.84 36.00
CA ASP A 342 35.37 -33.17 35.64
C ASP A 342 36.43 -32.33 36.41
N LEU A 343 36.06 -31.67 37.52
CA LEU A 343 36.96 -30.86 38.37
C LEU A 343 37.20 -31.47 39.76
#